data_AF-A0A6J5B778-F1
#
_entry.id   AF-A0A6J5B778-F1
#
_cell.length_a   1.000
_cell.length_b   1.000
_cell.length_c   1.000
_cell.angle_alpha   90.00
_cell.angle_beta   90.00
_cell.angle_gamma   90.00
#
_symmetry.space_group_name_H-M   'P 1'
#
loop_
_entity.id
_entity.type
_entity.pdbx_description
1 polymer ?
#
loop_
_entity_poly.entity_id
_entity_poly.type
_entity_poly.pdbx_seq_one_letter_code
_entity_poly.pdbx_strand_id
1 'polypeptide(L)'
;MKFTAGDDTDRALCATISHEYLRCDDALHEFARLREQMMATGDDRRLSYATYNAYARFIHHLYEFNIACAQRDFHDTSFQPKNDEADRLIASHADRAIRVRRQAYNQHAFGARPFEPLPVLIEFAKAFRTARNTTNGHAKHHRYTLSLSDFFTRYHRFLLEMHNAARHMWLQQGDQFPDWGEITAFSVVVKATVPPTDDD
;
A
#
# COMPACT_ATOMS: atom_id res chain seq x y z
N MET A 1 -22.12 2.23 -0.59
CA MET A 1 -23.28 1.90 0.23
C MET A 1 -23.00 2.42 1.62
N LYS A 2 -23.95 3.15 2.23
CA LYS A 2 -23.79 3.62 3.61
C LYS A 2 -23.90 2.45 4.59
N PHE A 3 -23.17 2.52 5.70
CA PHE A 3 -23.18 1.49 6.73
C PHE A 3 -23.03 2.10 8.14
N THR A 4 -23.24 1.30 9.17
CA THR A 4 -23.01 1.66 10.58
C THR A 4 -21.80 0.92 11.13
N ALA A 5 -20.96 1.60 11.91
CA ALA A 5 -19.80 0.97 12.53
C ALA A 5 -20.19 -0.30 13.30
N GLY A 6 -19.47 -1.39 13.06
CA GLY A 6 -19.73 -2.69 13.64
C GLY A 6 -20.81 -3.54 12.96
N ASP A 7 -21.48 -3.09 11.89
CA ASP A 7 -22.38 -3.94 11.11
C ASP A 7 -21.62 -4.92 10.18
N ASP A 8 -22.34 -5.79 9.47
CA ASP A 8 -21.74 -6.76 8.55
C ASP A 8 -20.92 -6.10 7.43
N THR A 9 -21.35 -4.91 6.97
CA THR A 9 -20.66 -4.17 5.91
C THR A 9 -19.35 -3.56 6.44
N ASP A 10 -19.35 -2.97 7.64
CA ASP A 10 -18.13 -2.48 8.29
C ASP A 10 -17.16 -3.62 8.55
N ARG A 11 -17.64 -4.78 9.03
CA ARG A 11 -16.78 -5.96 9.26
C ARG A 11 -16.13 -6.45 7.96
N ALA A 12 -16.92 -6.57 6.89
CA ALA A 12 -16.39 -6.96 5.57
C ALA A 12 -15.39 -5.93 5.02
N LEU A 13 -15.66 -4.63 5.22
CA LEU A 13 -14.73 -3.57 4.84
C LEU A 13 -13.44 -3.62 5.68
N CYS A 14 -13.52 -3.85 6.98
CA CYS A 14 -12.35 -4.01 7.86
C CYS A 14 -11.48 -5.21 7.44
N ALA A 15 -12.09 -6.34 7.08
CA ALA A 15 -11.37 -7.49 6.53
C ALA A 15 -10.66 -7.13 5.22
N THR A 16 -11.36 -6.40 4.33
CA THR A 16 -10.79 -5.92 3.06
C THR A 16 -9.62 -4.94 3.27
N ILE A 17 -9.76 -3.98 4.20
CA ILE A 17 -8.69 -3.03 4.55
C ILE A 17 -7.47 -3.77 5.11
N SER A 18 -7.70 -4.73 6.01
CA SER A 18 -6.62 -5.56 6.59
C SER A 18 -5.90 -6.36 5.51
N HIS A 19 -6.65 -6.95 4.57
CA HIS A 19 -6.09 -7.67 3.45
C HIS A 19 -5.25 -6.78 2.53
N GLU A 20 -5.75 -5.60 2.15
CA GLU A 20 -4.98 -4.65 1.34
C GLU A 20 -3.72 -4.15 2.07
N TYR A 21 -3.79 -4.00 3.40
CA TYR A 21 -2.60 -3.70 4.20
C TYR A 21 -1.56 -4.82 4.14
N LEU A 22 -1.96 -6.09 4.29
CA LEU A 22 -1.02 -7.22 4.18
C LEU A 22 -0.41 -7.34 2.79
N ARG A 23 -1.20 -7.18 1.72
CA ARG A 23 -0.67 -7.18 0.35
C ARG A 23 0.35 -6.06 0.11
N CYS A 24 0.13 -4.92 0.75
CA CYS A 24 1.06 -3.79 0.76
C CYS A 24 2.36 -4.15 1.50
N ASP A 25 2.25 -4.71 2.70
CA ASP A 25 3.39 -5.11 3.54
C ASP A 25 4.22 -6.21 2.88
N ASP A 26 3.59 -7.24 2.32
CA ASP A 26 4.24 -8.30 1.54
C ASP A 26 5.02 -7.74 0.35
N ALA A 27 4.39 -6.83 -0.42
CA ALA A 27 5.04 -6.21 -1.58
C ALA A 27 6.22 -5.32 -1.17
N LEU A 28 6.14 -4.65 -0.03
CA LEU A 28 7.24 -3.85 0.51
C LEU A 28 8.41 -4.74 0.96
N HIS A 29 8.14 -5.84 1.66
CA HIS A 29 9.14 -6.82 2.07
C HIS A 29 9.81 -7.49 0.87
N GLU A 30 9.03 -7.86 -0.15
CA GLU A 30 9.58 -8.41 -1.39
C GLU A 30 10.48 -7.41 -2.11
N PHE A 31 10.06 -6.14 -2.22
CA PHE A 31 10.87 -5.06 -2.77
C PHE A 31 12.18 -4.88 -2.00
N ALA A 32 12.13 -4.87 -0.66
CA ALA A 32 13.30 -4.74 0.19
C ALA A 32 14.30 -5.89 -0.04
N ARG A 33 13.80 -7.14 -0.06
CA ARG A 33 14.61 -8.33 -0.32
C ARG A 33 15.28 -8.29 -1.70
N LEU A 34 14.53 -7.93 -2.74
CA LEU A 34 15.07 -7.82 -4.10
C LEU A 34 16.10 -6.69 -4.22
N ARG A 35 15.87 -5.57 -3.54
CA ARG A 35 16.84 -4.46 -3.48
C ARG A 35 18.15 -4.89 -2.80
N GLU A 36 18.06 -5.62 -1.69
CA GLU A 36 19.24 -6.18 -1.01
C GLU A 36 20.01 -7.13 -1.91
N GLN A 37 19.30 -7.99 -2.66
CA GLN A 37 19.90 -8.85 -3.65
C GLN A 37 20.63 -8.06 -4.76
N MET A 38 20.01 -7.01 -5.31
CA MET A 38 20.64 -6.13 -6.31
C MET A 38 21.93 -5.50 -5.77
N MET A 39 21.93 -5.07 -4.50
CA MET A 39 23.11 -4.47 -3.87
C MET A 39 24.23 -5.49 -3.65
N ALA A 40 23.90 -6.75 -3.37
CA ALA A 40 24.88 -7.81 -3.09
C ALA A 40 25.50 -8.41 -4.35
N THR A 41 24.71 -8.64 -5.40
CA THR A 41 25.14 -9.39 -6.60
C THR A 41 25.23 -8.55 -7.87
N GLY A 42 24.89 -7.26 -7.81
CA GLY A 42 24.61 -6.44 -8.98
C GLY A 42 23.21 -6.71 -9.54
N ASP A 43 22.83 -5.98 -10.59
CA ASP A 43 21.53 -6.10 -11.23
C ASP A 43 21.61 -6.72 -12.63
N ASP A 44 20.60 -7.54 -12.95
CA ASP A 44 20.29 -7.95 -14.32
C ASP A 44 18.87 -7.50 -14.69
N ARG A 45 18.51 -7.64 -15.97
CA ARG A 45 17.20 -7.19 -16.46
C ARG A 45 16.02 -7.90 -15.79
N ARG A 46 16.16 -9.17 -15.40
CA ARG A 46 15.10 -9.94 -14.72
C ARG A 46 14.93 -9.48 -13.29
N LEU A 47 16.04 -9.28 -12.57
CA LEU A 47 16.02 -8.76 -11.21
C LEU A 47 15.44 -7.35 -11.18
N SER A 48 15.85 -6.46 -12.09
CA SER A 48 15.29 -5.11 -12.20
C SER A 48 13.80 -5.10 -12.53
N TYR A 49 13.33 -6.02 -13.39
CA TYR A 49 11.91 -6.22 -13.66
C TYR A 49 11.13 -6.70 -12.41
N ALA A 50 11.66 -7.67 -11.67
CA ALA A 50 11.05 -8.16 -10.45
C ALA A 50 10.96 -7.05 -9.39
N THR A 51 12.05 -6.30 -9.19
CA THR A 51 12.11 -5.16 -8.26
C THR A 51 11.11 -4.08 -8.64
N TYR A 52 11.01 -3.74 -9.93
CA TYR A 52 10.00 -2.80 -10.44
C TYR A 52 8.58 -3.27 -10.08
N ASN A 53 8.26 -4.54 -10.32
CA ASN A 53 6.92 -5.07 -10.07
C ASN A 53 6.57 -5.16 -8.58
N ALA A 54 7.54 -5.52 -7.73
CA ALA A 54 7.35 -5.48 -6.28
C ALA A 54 7.03 -4.05 -5.81
N TYR A 55 7.80 -3.06 -6.28
CA TYR A 55 7.55 -1.66 -5.94
C TYR A 55 6.23 -1.12 -6.49
N ALA A 56 5.84 -1.51 -7.71
CA ALA A 56 4.55 -1.17 -8.30
C ALA A 56 3.37 -1.72 -7.49
N ARG A 57 3.48 -2.97 -7.01
CA ARG A 57 2.48 -3.58 -6.12
C ARG A 57 2.39 -2.85 -4.79
N PHE A 58 3.53 -2.50 -4.18
CA PHE A 58 3.54 -1.70 -2.96
C PHE A 58 2.81 -0.36 -3.14
N ILE A 59 3.12 0.37 -4.21
CA ILE A 59 2.44 1.63 -4.57
C ILE A 59 0.93 1.40 -4.71
N HIS A 60 0.52 0.37 -5.44
CA HIS A 60 -0.89 0.10 -5.69
C HIS A 60 -1.66 -0.23 -4.41
N HIS A 61 -1.20 -1.21 -3.63
CA HIS A 61 -1.89 -1.64 -2.42
C HIS A 61 -1.88 -0.58 -1.34
N LEU A 62 -0.80 0.21 -1.20
CA LEU A 62 -0.80 1.34 -0.27
C LEU A 62 -1.86 2.39 -0.66
N TYR A 63 -2.03 2.64 -1.96
CA TYR A 63 -3.04 3.60 -2.42
C TYR A 63 -4.46 3.09 -2.15
N GLU A 64 -4.77 1.84 -2.54
CA GLU A 64 -6.09 1.25 -2.29
C GLU A 64 -6.42 1.16 -0.80
N PHE A 65 -5.45 0.77 0.02
CA PHE A 65 -5.58 0.78 1.49
C PHE A 65 -6.02 2.16 2.02
N ASN A 66 -5.40 3.25 1.54
CA ASN A 66 -5.75 4.60 1.99
C ASN A 66 -7.16 5.02 1.53
N ILE A 67 -7.57 4.63 0.33
CA ILE A 67 -8.95 4.88 -0.15
C ILE A 67 -9.96 4.05 0.64
N ALA A 68 -9.66 2.79 0.96
CA ALA A 68 -10.53 1.93 1.75
C ALA A 68 -10.67 2.44 3.20
N CYS A 69 -9.59 2.94 3.82
CA CYS A 69 -9.67 3.65 5.09
C CYS A 69 -10.61 4.86 5.02
N ALA A 70 -10.56 5.64 3.94
CA ALA A 70 -11.47 6.76 3.76
C ALA A 70 -12.93 6.32 3.59
N GLN A 71 -13.19 5.26 2.83
CA GLN A 71 -14.54 4.66 2.73
C GLN A 71 -15.08 4.31 4.11
N ARG A 72 -14.20 3.82 5.00
CA ARG A 72 -14.57 3.53 6.38
C ARG A 72 -14.87 4.78 7.19
N ASP A 73 -13.99 5.78 7.15
CA ASP A 73 -14.17 7.06 7.86
C ASP A 73 -15.46 7.78 7.44
N PHE A 74 -15.84 7.70 6.16
CA PHE A 74 -17.08 8.28 5.62
C PHE A 74 -18.32 7.38 5.76
N HIS A 75 -18.17 6.20 6.38
CA HIS A 75 -19.22 5.20 6.53
C HIS A 75 -19.90 4.87 5.18
N ASP A 76 -19.10 4.74 4.12
CA ASP A 76 -19.60 4.60 2.74
C ASP A 76 -18.66 3.79 1.83
N THR A 77 -19.04 2.54 1.55
CA THR A 77 -18.29 1.67 0.62
C THR A 77 -18.34 2.13 -0.85
N SER A 78 -19.24 3.05 -1.20
CA SER A 78 -19.29 3.65 -2.54
C SER A 78 -18.52 4.96 -2.65
N PHE A 79 -17.86 5.38 -1.56
CA PHE A 79 -17.00 6.54 -1.61
C PHE A 79 -15.86 6.31 -2.62
N GLN A 80 -15.89 7.10 -3.69
CA GLN A 80 -14.93 7.11 -4.79
C GLN A 80 -14.62 8.57 -5.09
N PRO A 81 -13.60 9.15 -4.46
CA PRO A 81 -13.30 10.57 -4.59
C PRO A 81 -12.85 10.89 -6.03
N LYS A 82 -13.21 12.07 -6.53
CA LYS A 82 -12.64 12.57 -7.78
C LYS A 82 -11.13 12.78 -7.60
N ASN A 83 -10.38 12.83 -8.70
CA ASN A 83 -8.91 12.92 -8.67
C ASN A 83 -8.38 13.99 -7.70
N ASP A 84 -8.90 15.23 -7.76
CA ASP A 84 -8.42 16.31 -6.88
C ASP A 84 -8.80 16.10 -5.41
N GLU A 85 -9.93 15.47 -5.13
CA GLU A 85 -10.37 15.12 -3.78
C GLU A 85 -9.51 13.97 -3.23
N ALA A 86 -9.22 12.98 -4.07
CA ALA A 86 -8.32 11.88 -3.73
C ALA A 86 -6.92 12.41 -3.41
N ASP A 87 -6.41 13.34 -4.22
CA ASP A 87 -5.09 13.95 -4.01
C ASP A 87 -5.03 14.70 -2.67
N ARG A 88 -6.07 15.45 -2.30
CA ARG A 88 -6.17 16.12 -0.99
C ARG A 88 -6.29 15.14 0.17
N LEU A 89 -7.07 14.08 0.00
CA LEU A 89 -7.25 13.04 1.02
C LEU A 89 -5.93 12.32 1.30
N ILE A 90 -5.23 11.89 0.25
CA ILE A 90 -3.91 11.26 0.35
C ILE A 90 -2.88 12.21 0.98
N ALA A 91 -2.87 13.47 0.59
CA ALA A 91 -1.98 14.47 1.20
C ALA A 91 -2.28 14.64 2.71
N SER A 92 -3.54 14.62 3.11
CA SER A 92 -3.95 14.66 4.52
C SER A 92 -3.49 13.42 5.29
N HIS A 93 -3.63 12.22 4.72
CA HIS A 93 -3.13 10.99 5.32
C HIS A 93 -1.60 11.00 5.48
N ALA A 94 -0.89 11.50 4.47
CA ALA A 94 0.56 11.68 4.53
C ALA A 94 0.98 12.67 5.62
N ASP A 95 0.32 13.83 5.70
CA ASP A 95 0.57 14.82 6.75
C ASP A 95 0.40 14.20 8.14
N ARG A 96 -0.70 13.46 8.34
CA ARG A 96 -0.98 12.77 9.61
C ARG A 96 0.11 11.75 9.96
N ALA A 97 0.50 10.91 9.01
CA ALA A 97 1.53 9.89 9.22
C ALA A 97 2.89 10.52 9.61
N ILE A 98 3.29 11.58 8.91
CA ILE A 98 4.54 12.31 9.17
C ILE A 98 4.49 12.98 10.56
N ARG A 99 3.34 13.57 10.95
CA ARG A 99 3.17 14.19 12.27
C ARG A 99 3.28 13.20 13.42
N VAL A 100 2.74 11.99 13.28
CA VAL A 100 2.83 10.94 14.31
C VAL A 100 4.29 10.56 14.56
N ARG A 101 5.09 10.31 13.50
CA ARG A 101 6.53 10.07 13.69
C ARG A 101 7.25 11.28 14.27
N ARG A 102 6.88 12.49 13.89
CA ARG A 102 7.47 13.72 14.46
C ARG A 102 7.24 13.82 15.97
N GLN A 103 6.07 13.45 16.49
CA GLN A 103 5.85 13.43 17.93
C GLN A 103 6.81 12.46 18.64
N ALA A 104 7.03 11.27 18.05
CA ALA A 104 8.01 10.31 18.56
C ALA A 104 9.47 10.83 18.48
N TYR A 105 9.85 11.51 17.39
CA TYR A 105 11.20 12.08 17.22
C TYR A 105 11.44 13.35 18.06
N ASN A 106 10.43 14.19 18.28
CA ASN A 106 10.56 15.37 19.14
C ASN A 106 10.75 15.00 20.62
N GLN A 107 10.25 13.84 21.05
CA GLN A 107 10.51 13.28 22.38
C GLN A 107 11.96 12.79 22.55
N HIS A 108 12.66 12.52 21.44
CA HIS A 108 14.04 12.05 21.41
C HIS A 108 14.88 12.98 20.52
N ALA A 109 15.17 14.18 21.02
CA ALA A 109 16.00 15.25 20.43
C ALA A 109 16.79 14.89 19.15
N PHE A 110 16.11 14.86 18.01
CA PHE A 110 16.74 14.82 16.69
C PHE A 110 16.21 16.00 15.87
N GLY A 111 16.97 17.10 15.91
CA GLY A 111 17.01 18.22 14.94
C GLY A 111 15.68 18.76 14.38
N ALA A 112 15.49 20.07 14.44
CA ALA A 112 14.36 20.78 13.82
C ALA A 112 14.29 20.54 12.29
N ARG A 113 13.68 19.43 11.85
CA ARG A 113 13.33 19.22 10.44
C ARG A 113 12.14 20.11 10.09
N PRO A 114 12.22 20.92 9.02
CA PRO A 114 11.11 21.75 8.60
C PRO A 114 9.91 20.91 8.14
N PHE A 115 8.72 21.45 8.34
CA PHE A 115 7.46 20.90 7.86
C PHE A 115 7.49 20.79 6.33
N GLU A 116 7.08 19.65 5.76
CA GLU A 116 6.85 19.59 4.32
C GLU A 116 5.59 20.42 4.04
N PRO A 117 5.69 21.52 3.27
CA PRO A 117 4.55 22.40 3.07
C PRO A 117 3.44 21.65 2.33
N LEU A 118 2.17 21.95 2.63
CA LEU A 118 1.01 21.29 2.03
C LEU A 118 1.07 21.18 0.48
N PRO A 119 1.57 22.18 -0.28
CA PRO A 119 1.82 22.03 -1.71
C PRO A 119 2.68 20.80 -2.09
N VAL A 120 3.74 20.49 -1.34
CA VAL A 120 4.60 19.32 -1.56
C VAL A 120 3.82 18.02 -1.36
N LEU A 121 2.94 17.97 -0.36
CA LEU A 121 2.12 16.79 -0.10
C LEU A 121 1.05 16.58 -1.18
N ILE A 122 0.50 17.66 -1.75
CA ILE A 122 -0.42 17.58 -2.89
C ILE A 122 0.30 17.12 -4.16
N GLU A 123 1.52 17.60 -4.41
CA GLU A 123 2.36 17.12 -5.52
C GLU A 123 2.69 15.63 -5.38
N PHE A 124 3.09 15.22 -4.17
CA PHE A 124 3.26 13.81 -3.83
C PHE A 124 1.99 13.00 -4.13
N ALA A 125 0.83 13.44 -3.67
CA ALA A 125 -0.42 12.70 -3.83
C ALA A 125 -0.79 12.52 -5.32
N LYS A 126 -0.62 13.58 -6.12
CA LYS A 126 -0.78 13.54 -7.59
C LYS A 126 0.17 12.54 -8.24
N ALA A 127 1.45 12.57 -7.85
CA ALA A 127 2.46 11.65 -8.35
C ALA A 127 2.14 10.21 -7.95
N PHE A 128 1.66 10.00 -6.72
CA PHE A 128 1.30 8.70 -6.18
C PHE A 128 0.13 8.07 -6.94
N ARG A 129 -0.96 8.83 -7.16
CA ARG A 129 -2.09 8.40 -8.00
C ARG A 129 -1.66 8.10 -9.44
N THR A 130 -0.79 8.94 -10.01
CA THR A 130 -0.27 8.75 -11.37
C THR A 130 0.56 7.47 -11.49
N ALA A 131 1.44 7.21 -10.52
CA ALA A 131 2.22 5.99 -10.45
C ALA A 131 1.29 4.77 -10.35
N ARG A 132 0.35 4.75 -9.39
CA ARG A 132 -0.65 3.67 -9.21
C ARG A 132 -1.43 3.38 -10.48
N ASN A 133 -1.96 4.41 -11.14
CA ASN A 133 -2.77 4.26 -12.35
C ASN A 133 -1.98 3.72 -13.53
N THR A 134 -0.70 4.03 -13.61
CA THR A 134 0.14 3.73 -14.77
C THR A 134 0.84 2.38 -14.64
N THR A 135 1.31 2.03 -13.44
CA THR A 135 2.04 0.77 -13.21
C THR A 135 1.11 -0.44 -13.13
N ASN A 136 0.01 -0.35 -12.37
CA ASN A 136 -0.91 -1.46 -12.12
C ASN A 136 -2.33 -1.21 -12.60
N GLY A 137 -2.83 0.03 -12.57
CA GLY A 137 -4.25 0.33 -12.87
C GLY A 137 -4.64 0.11 -14.34
N HIS A 138 -3.93 0.74 -15.28
CA HIS A 138 -4.25 0.67 -16.71
C HIS A 138 -3.03 0.31 -17.54
N ALA A 139 -3.20 -0.59 -18.52
CA ALA A 139 -2.17 -0.92 -19.51
C ALA A 139 -2.03 0.19 -20.56
N LYS A 140 -1.58 1.37 -20.13
CA LYS A 140 -1.32 2.53 -21.01
C LYS A 140 0.12 2.48 -21.52
N HIS A 141 0.36 2.90 -22.75
CA HIS A 141 1.71 2.98 -23.34
C HIS A 141 2.69 3.83 -22.51
N HIS A 142 2.17 4.81 -21.77
CA HIS A 142 2.90 5.62 -20.80
C HIS A 142 3.58 4.79 -19.69
N ARG A 143 3.21 3.52 -19.48
CA ARG A 143 3.88 2.63 -18.53
C ARG A 143 5.37 2.44 -18.85
N TYR A 144 5.71 2.39 -20.14
CA TYR A 144 7.09 2.24 -20.59
C TYR A 144 7.95 3.49 -20.34
N THR A 145 7.33 4.67 -20.25
CA THR A 145 8.03 5.96 -20.06
C THR A 145 7.94 6.51 -18.64
N LEU A 146 7.16 5.87 -17.75
CA LEU A 146 7.08 6.27 -16.35
C LEU A 146 8.38 5.91 -15.61
N SER A 147 9.06 6.93 -15.09
CA SER A 147 10.23 6.76 -14.23
C SER A 147 9.82 6.48 -12.79
N LEU A 148 9.73 5.19 -12.42
CA LEU A 148 9.59 4.82 -11.00
C LEU A 148 10.84 5.15 -10.19
N SER A 149 12.02 5.27 -10.82
CA SER A 149 13.25 5.70 -10.15
C SER A 149 13.15 7.14 -9.65
N ASP A 150 12.62 8.06 -10.47
CA ASP A 150 12.41 9.45 -10.06
C ASP A 150 11.34 9.54 -8.97
N PHE A 151 10.25 8.79 -9.12
CA PHE A 151 9.19 8.71 -8.11
C PHE A 151 9.73 8.18 -6.77
N PHE A 152 10.51 7.09 -6.80
CA PHE A 152 11.16 6.50 -5.63
C PHE A 152 12.04 7.55 -4.92
N THR A 153 12.94 8.18 -5.67
CA THR A 153 13.91 9.15 -5.11
C THR A 153 13.21 10.30 -4.40
N ARG A 154 12.11 10.80 -4.96
CA ARG A 154 11.39 11.96 -4.42
C ARG A 154 10.42 11.61 -3.30
N TYR A 155 9.75 10.46 -3.38
CA TYR A 155 8.52 10.24 -2.62
C TYR A 155 8.49 8.95 -1.80
N HIS A 156 9.46 8.05 -1.93
CA HIS A 156 9.47 6.78 -1.19
C HIS A 156 9.32 6.97 0.32
N ARG A 157 9.94 8.02 0.89
CA ARG A 157 9.82 8.35 2.31
C ARG A 157 8.35 8.51 2.72
N PHE A 158 7.54 9.27 1.98
CA PHE A 158 6.14 9.49 2.33
C PHE A 158 5.33 8.19 2.34
N LEU A 159 5.60 7.28 1.39
CA LEU A 159 4.96 5.97 1.36
C LEU A 159 5.31 5.15 2.61
N LEU A 160 6.59 5.13 3.02
CA LEU A 160 7.02 4.44 4.23
C LEU A 160 6.43 5.05 5.51
N GLU A 161 6.30 6.38 5.57
CA GLU A 161 5.63 7.07 6.68
C GLU A 161 4.18 6.61 6.81
N MET A 162 3.42 6.64 5.70
CA MET A 162 2.03 6.21 5.67
C MET A 162 1.86 4.73 6.02
N HIS A 163 2.69 3.86 5.44
CA HIS A 163 2.70 2.43 5.74
C HIS A 163 2.93 2.14 7.23
N ASN A 164 3.97 2.75 7.81
CA ASN A 164 4.36 2.47 9.19
C ASN A 164 3.37 3.05 10.21
N ALA A 165 2.73 4.18 9.89
CA ALA A 165 1.70 4.76 10.75
C ALA A 165 0.49 3.83 10.92
N ALA A 166 0.17 3.03 9.90
CA ALA A 166 -0.94 2.07 9.91
C ALA A 166 -0.60 0.71 10.54
N ARG A 167 0.69 0.39 10.72
CA ARG A 167 1.16 -0.95 11.10
C ARG A 167 0.53 -1.51 12.36
N HIS A 168 0.53 -0.73 13.45
CA HIS A 168 0.00 -1.19 14.73
C HIS A 168 -1.51 -1.51 14.69
N MET A 169 -2.24 -0.90 13.76
CA MET A 169 -3.70 -1.03 13.66
C MET A 169 -4.12 -2.18 12.75
N TRP A 170 -3.35 -2.45 11.69
CA TRP A 170 -3.76 -3.37 10.63
C TRP A 170 -2.85 -4.60 10.47
N LEU A 171 -1.64 -4.59 11.07
CA LEU A 171 -0.74 -5.75 11.08
C LEU A 171 -0.93 -6.64 12.31
N GLN A 172 -1.50 -6.14 13.40
CA GLN A 172 -1.69 -6.95 14.61
C GLN A 172 -2.76 -8.01 14.37
N GLN A 173 -2.31 -9.15 13.91
CA GLN A 173 -3.05 -10.39 13.94
C GLN A 173 -2.61 -11.11 15.20
N GLY A 174 -3.57 -11.59 16.00
CA GLY A 174 -3.26 -12.44 17.14
C GLY A 174 -2.60 -13.74 16.71
N ASP A 175 -2.56 -14.74 17.59
CA ASP A 175 -1.91 -16.02 17.29
C ASP A 175 -2.54 -16.79 16.10
N GLN A 176 -3.72 -16.38 15.64
CA GLN A 176 -4.42 -16.96 14.49
C GLN A 176 -4.69 -15.91 13.40
N PHE A 177 -4.39 -16.28 12.16
CA PHE A 177 -4.76 -15.51 10.99
C PHE A 177 -6.30 -15.50 10.84
N PRO A 178 -6.95 -14.34 10.65
CA PRO A 178 -8.40 -14.26 10.59
C PRO A 178 -8.98 -15.00 9.38
N ASP A 179 -10.19 -15.54 9.53
CA ASP A 179 -10.97 -15.98 8.37
C ASP A 179 -11.49 -14.75 7.61
N TRP A 180 -11.07 -14.60 6.35
CA TRP A 180 -11.48 -13.54 5.44
C TRP A 180 -12.41 -14.06 4.32
N GLY A 181 -13.12 -15.15 4.59
CA GLY A 181 -14.06 -15.75 3.66
C GLY A 181 -13.36 -16.28 2.40
N GLU A 182 -13.76 -15.82 1.23
CA GLU A 182 -13.22 -16.31 -0.05
C GLU A 182 -11.69 -16.12 -0.19
N ILE A 183 -11.12 -15.09 0.44
CA ILE A 183 -9.67 -14.84 0.39
C ILE A 183 -8.89 -16.02 0.99
N THR A 184 -9.35 -16.53 2.13
CA THR A 184 -8.74 -17.65 2.84
C THR A 184 -9.23 -19.00 2.30
N ALA A 185 -10.48 -19.07 1.82
CA ALA A 185 -11.07 -20.28 1.23
C ALA A 185 -10.46 -20.67 -0.13
N PHE A 186 -10.01 -19.71 -0.95
CA PHE A 186 -9.40 -20.00 -2.26
C PHE A 186 -8.24 -21.01 -2.16
N SER A 187 -7.41 -20.88 -1.13
CA SER A 187 -6.26 -21.77 -0.89
C SER A 187 -6.67 -23.23 -0.65
N VAL A 188 -7.85 -23.47 -0.09
CA VAL A 188 -8.40 -24.81 0.17
C VAL A 188 -8.80 -25.47 -1.14
N VAL A 189 -9.45 -24.73 -2.05
CA VAL A 189 -9.86 -25.24 -3.36
C VAL A 189 -8.66 -25.63 -4.21
N VAL A 190 -7.61 -24.79 -4.25
CA VAL A 190 -6.38 -25.09 -5.01
C VAL A 190 -5.73 -26.39 -4.54
N LYS A 191 -5.68 -26.64 -3.22
CA LYS A 191 -5.15 -27.88 -2.65
C LYS A 191 -5.98 -29.11 -3.03
N ALA A 192 -7.31 -28.96 -3.11
CA ALA A 192 -8.21 -30.04 -3.49
C ALA A 192 -8.14 -30.39 -4.98
N THR A 193 -7.63 -29.48 -5.83
CA THR A 193 -7.53 -29.66 -7.28
C THR A 193 -6.21 -30.25 -7.78
N VAL A 194 -5.28 -30.60 -6.89
CA VAL A 194 -4.03 -31.28 -7.29
C VAL A 194 -4.40 -32.67 -7.85
N PRO A 195 -4.16 -32.95 -9.15
CA PRO A 195 -4.40 -34.28 -9.69
C PRO A 195 -3.48 -35.28 -8.98
N PRO A 196 -3.89 -36.55 -8.81
CA PRO A 196 -2.97 -37.58 -8.35
C PRO A 196 -1.76 -37.56 -9.27
N THR A 197 -0.56 -37.46 -8.69
CA THR A 197 0.67 -37.71 -9.41
C THR A 197 0.63 -39.17 -9.84
N ASP A 198 0.59 -39.42 -11.14
CA ASP A 198 0.84 -40.75 -11.71
C ASP A 198 2.31 -41.11 -11.45
N ASP A 199 2.60 -41.51 -10.21
CA ASP A 199 3.78 -42.28 -9.85
C ASP A 199 3.27 -43.66 -9.40
N ASP A 200 3.12 -44.56 -10.37
CA ASP A 200 3.31 -46.02 -10.28
C ASP A 200 3.50 -46.62 -11.70
#